data_AF-A0A1F8PCI4-F1
#
_entry.id   AF-A0A1F8PCI4-F1
#
_cell.length_a   1.000
_cell.length_b   1.000
_cell.length_c   1.000
_cell.angle_alpha   90.00
_cell.angle_beta   90.00
_cell.angle_gamma   90.00
#
_symmetry.space_group_name_H-M   'P 1'
#
loop_
_entity.id
_entity.type
_entity.pdbx_description
1 polymer ?
#
loop_
_entity_poly.entity_id
_entity_poly.type
_entity_poly.pdbx_seq_one_letter_code
_entity_poly.pdbx_strand_id
1 'polypeptide(L)'
;MMLSIKKLDTDVIEELEKIRNSYPRMGIVILIVSYSSQDIELLRKLALCGESGMALFLKQSLDKVDQLCRTVLAVSQGQVILDPPLATFMFAGKPECPFLKQLTTRELEILSLLSQGYTNSSIAGTLFIDIKTVEHHLNSMYSKLKSDPDYNTKHLRVSAARLYLEKMGTLYQKEESLARVGAR
;
A
#
# COMPACT_ATOMS: atom_id res chain seq x y z
N MET A 1 -10.15 -9.09 -20.73
CA MET A 1 -9.26 -10.23 -20.36
C MET A 1 -9.79 -10.91 -19.13
N MET A 2 -9.72 -12.24 -19.04
CA MET A 2 -10.06 -12.98 -17.83
C MET A 2 -8.86 -13.82 -17.38
N LEU A 3 -8.53 -13.76 -16.09
CA LEU A 3 -7.40 -14.48 -15.50
C LEU A 3 -7.86 -15.24 -14.25
N SER A 4 -7.45 -16.51 -14.14
CA SER A 4 -7.64 -17.31 -12.93
C SER A 4 -6.29 -17.53 -12.28
N ILE A 5 -6.11 -16.99 -11.09
CA ILE A 5 -4.88 -17.13 -10.29
C ILE A 5 -5.20 -17.74 -8.94
N LYS A 6 -4.23 -18.48 -8.38
CA LYS A 6 -4.40 -19.12 -7.08
C LYS A 6 -4.36 -18.07 -5.96
N LYS A 7 -3.39 -17.18 -6.03
CA LYS A 7 -3.12 -16.10 -5.08
C LYS A 7 -2.59 -14.89 -5.86
N LEU A 8 -2.81 -13.69 -5.33
CA LEU A 8 -2.09 -12.51 -5.79
C LEU A 8 -0.69 -12.47 -5.17
N ASP A 9 0.32 -12.24 -6.00
CA ASP A 9 1.67 -11.86 -5.61
C ASP A 9 2.09 -10.60 -6.37
N THR A 10 3.24 -10.03 -5.99
CA THR A 10 3.75 -8.79 -6.60
C THR A 10 4.03 -8.95 -8.09
N ASP A 11 4.52 -10.10 -8.52
CA ASP A 11 4.88 -10.36 -9.92
C ASP A 11 3.64 -10.29 -10.84
N VAL A 12 2.53 -10.90 -10.42
CA VAL A 12 1.26 -10.84 -11.15
C VAL A 12 0.72 -9.41 -11.24
N ILE A 13 0.89 -8.61 -10.19
CA ILE A 13 0.46 -7.20 -10.19
C ILE A 13 1.26 -6.40 -11.21
N GLU A 14 2.58 -6.53 -11.21
CA GLU A 14 3.43 -5.82 -12.16
C GLU A 14 3.10 -6.18 -13.60
N GLU A 15 2.79 -7.45 -13.87
CA GLU A 15 2.36 -7.90 -15.19
C GLU A 15 0.99 -7.30 -15.57
N LEU A 16 0.04 -7.27 -14.64
CA LEU A 16 -1.27 -6.64 -14.84
C LEU A 16 -1.15 -5.13 -15.07
N GLU A 17 -0.23 -4.45 -14.40
CA GLU A 17 0.07 -3.03 -14.63
C GLU A 17 0.65 -2.80 -16.04
N LYS A 18 1.60 -3.64 -16.47
CA LYS A 18 2.15 -3.58 -17.85
C LYS A 18 1.06 -3.79 -18.91
N ILE A 19 0.17 -4.76 -18.68
CA ILE A 19 -0.97 -5.02 -19.58
C ILE A 19 -1.91 -3.81 -19.60
N ARG A 20 -2.20 -3.21 -18.45
CA ARG A 20 -3.09 -2.05 -18.36
C ARG A 20 -2.53 -0.82 -19.06
N ASN A 21 -1.22 -0.59 -18.95
CA ASN A 21 -0.53 0.49 -19.65
C ASN A 21 -0.52 0.26 -21.18
N SER A 22 -0.39 -0.99 -21.62
CA SER A 22 -0.41 -1.35 -23.04
C SER A 22 -1.81 -1.33 -23.64
N TYR A 23 -2.84 -1.62 -22.83
CA TYR A 23 -4.24 -1.70 -23.25
C TYR A 23 -5.17 -0.96 -22.27
N PRO A 24 -5.18 0.39 -22.26
CA PRO A 24 -5.90 1.19 -21.25
C PRO A 24 -7.42 1.04 -21.25
N ARG A 25 -8.00 0.54 -22.35
CA ARG A 25 -9.44 0.32 -22.50
C ARG A 25 -9.86 -1.13 -22.23
N MET A 26 -8.91 -2.03 -21.99
CA MET A 26 -9.23 -3.44 -21.81
C MET A 26 -9.71 -3.70 -20.38
N GLY A 27 -10.96 -4.12 -20.24
CA GLY A 27 -11.48 -4.56 -18.95
C GLY A 27 -10.84 -5.88 -18.49
N ILE A 28 -10.60 -6.01 -17.18
CA ILE A 28 -9.88 -7.15 -16.60
C ILE A 28 -10.77 -7.85 -15.56
N VAL A 29 -10.97 -9.15 -15.71
CA VAL A 29 -11.67 -10.01 -14.76
C VAL A 29 -10.64 -10.94 -14.10
N ILE A 30 -10.57 -10.93 -12.77
CA ILE A 30 -9.63 -11.74 -12.00
C ILE A 30 -10.41 -12.67 -11.07
N LEU A 31 -10.11 -13.95 -11.17
CA LEU A 31 -10.62 -14.99 -10.29
C LEU A 31 -9.49 -15.46 -9.37
N ILE A 32 -9.68 -15.33 -8.06
CA ILE A 32 -8.71 -15.73 -7.04
C ILE A 32 -9.25 -16.87 -6.18
N VAL A 33 -8.40 -17.83 -5.82
CA VAL A 33 -8.80 -18.94 -4.94
C VAL A 33 -8.76 -18.52 -3.48
N SER A 34 -7.70 -17.81 -3.10
CA SER A 34 -7.54 -17.24 -1.77
C SER A 34 -6.79 -15.92 -1.83
N TYR A 35 -6.87 -15.15 -0.74
CA TYR A 35 -6.12 -13.93 -0.55
C TYR A 35 -5.55 -13.89 0.87
N SER A 36 -4.47 -13.14 1.04
CA SER A 36 -3.84 -12.83 2.31
C SER A 36 -3.95 -11.34 2.64
N SER A 37 -3.59 -10.96 3.86
CA SER A 37 -3.64 -9.56 4.28
C SER A 37 -2.70 -8.64 3.49
N GLN A 38 -1.62 -9.19 2.92
CA GLN A 38 -0.69 -8.45 2.05
C GLN A 38 -1.30 -8.20 0.66
N ASP A 39 -2.10 -9.16 0.18
CA ASP A 39 -2.74 -9.12 -1.15
C ASP A 39 -3.79 -7.99 -1.22
N ILE A 40 -4.40 -7.63 -0.09
CA ILE A 40 -5.39 -6.55 0.05
C ILE A 40 -4.86 -5.21 -0.47
N GLU A 41 -3.63 -4.85 -0.12
CA GLU A 41 -3.03 -3.57 -0.52
C GLU A 41 -2.82 -3.52 -2.04
N LEU A 42 -2.37 -4.64 -2.60
CA LEU A 42 -2.15 -4.82 -4.03
C LEU A 42 -3.47 -4.80 -4.81
N LEU A 43 -4.52 -5.46 -4.29
CA LEU A 43 -5.87 -5.43 -4.85
C LEU A 43 -6.43 -4.02 -4.92
N ARG A 44 -6.26 -3.24 -3.86
CA ARG A 44 -6.69 -1.85 -3.79
C ARG A 44 -5.94 -0.98 -4.81
N LYS A 45 -4.62 -1.17 -4.96
CA LYS A 45 -3.82 -0.48 -5.99
C LYS A 45 -4.37 -0.76 -7.39
N LEU A 46 -4.60 -2.03 -7.73
CA LEU A 46 -5.15 -2.40 -9.03
C LEU A 46 -6.58 -1.90 -9.27
N ALA A 47 -7.44 -1.96 -8.26
CA ALA A 47 -8.84 -1.54 -8.39
C ALA A 47 -8.98 -0.02 -8.59
N LEU A 48 -8.04 0.77 -8.05
CA LEU A 48 -8.03 2.23 -8.15
C LEU A 48 -7.21 2.75 -9.35
N CYS A 49 -6.48 1.89 -10.06
CA CYS A 49 -5.65 2.28 -11.20
C CYS A 49 -6.34 2.01 -12.55
N GLY A 50 -6.66 3.08 -13.28
CA GLY A 50 -7.06 3.03 -14.70
C GLY A 50 -8.51 3.45 -14.96
N GLU A 51 -8.81 3.72 -16.23
CA GLU A 51 -10.16 4.09 -16.71
C GLU A 51 -10.97 2.88 -17.21
N SER A 52 -10.34 1.70 -17.26
CA SER A 52 -10.97 0.43 -17.68
C SER A 52 -11.72 -0.24 -16.53
N GLY A 53 -12.80 -0.95 -16.86
CA GLY A 53 -13.54 -1.74 -15.88
C GLY A 53 -12.72 -2.90 -15.32
N MET A 54 -13.06 -3.32 -14.11
CA MET A 54 -12.34 -4.39 -13.41
C MET A 54 -13.32 -5.25 -12.62
N ALA A 55 -13.15 -6.57 -12.67
CA ALA A 55 -13.86 -7.48 -11.78
C ALA A 55 -12.88 -8.31 -10.97
N LEU A 56 -13.18 -8.49 -9.69
CA LEU A 56 -12.42 -9.36 -8.80
C LEU A 56 -13.39 -10.27 -8.03
N PHE A 57 -13.21 -11.57 -8.20
CA PHE A 57 -14.04 -12.58 -7.58
C PHE A 57 -13.21 -13.65 -6.89
N LEU A 58 -13.74 -14.15 -5.76
CA LEU A 58 -13.33 -15.46 -5.28
C LEU A 58 -13.88 -16.52 -6.23
N LYS A 59 -13.07 -17.52 -6.57
CA LYS A 59 -13.46 -18.58 -7.51
C LYS A 59 -14.69 -19.36 -7.05
N GLN A 60 -14.90 -19.45 -5.73
CA GLN A 60 -16.05 -20.07 -5.08
C GLN A 60 -17.32 -19.21 -5.08
N SER A 61 -17.26 -17.94 -5.53
CA SER A 61 -18.40 -17.02 -5.53
C SER A 61 -19.09 -16.92 -6.89
N LEU A 62 -18.52 -17.54 -7.93
CA LEU A 62 -19.03 -17.57 -9.29
C LEU A 62 -19.60 -18.96 -9.62
N ASP A 63 -20.78 -19.24 -9.08
CA ASP A 63 -21.43 -20.54 -9.22
C ASP A 63 -22.28 -20.66 -10.49
N LYS A 64 -22.50 -19.55 -11.21
CA LYS A 64 -23.38 -19.49 -12.39
C LYS A 64 -22.70 -18.81 -13.57
N VAL A 65 -22.79 -19.45 -14.75
CA VAL A 65 -22.26 -18.92 -16.01
C VAL A 65 -22.89 -17.56 -16.35
N ASP A 66 -24.18 -17.36 -16.06
CA ASP A 66 -24.86 -16.08 -16.30
C ASP A 66 -24.26 -14.91 -15.50
N GLN A 67 -23.79 -15.16 -14.28
CA GLN A 67 -23.13 -14.13 -13.47
C GLN A 67 -21.78 -13.73 -14.08
N LEU A 68 -21.04 -14.70 -14.62
CA LEU A 68 -19.78 -14.42 -15.32
C LEU A 68 -20.03 -13.59 -16.58
N CYS A 69 -21.03 -13.94 -17.40
CA CYS A 69 -21.38 -13.18 -18.60
C CYS A 69 -21.76 -11.73 -18.27
N ARG A 70 -22.59 -11.52 -17.24
CA ARG A 70 -22.96 -10.17 -16.78
C ARG A 70 -21.75 -9.38 -16.28
N THR A 71 -20.86 -10.04 -15.55
CA THR A 71 -19.62 -9.44 -15.06
C THR A 71 -18.75 -8.97 -16.21
N VAL A 72 -18.53 -9.81 -17.22
CA VAL A 72 -17.70 -9.46 -18.38
C VAL A 72 -18.29 -8.26 -19.13
N LEU A 73 -19.62 -8.21 -19.30
CA LEU A 73 -20.31 -7.08 -19.93
C LEU A 73 -20.20 -5.78 -19.12
N ALA A 74 -20.37 -5.86 -17.80
CA ALA A 74 -20.20 -4.71 -16.92
C ALA A 74 -18.76 -4.17 -16.97
N VAL A 75 -17.78 -5.07 -16.93
CA VAL A 75 -16.36 -4.72 -17.00
C VAL A 75 -15.98 -4.10 -18.35
N SER A 76 -16.57 -4.57 -19.46
CA SER A 76 -16.34 -3.94 -20.77
C SER A 76 -16.94 -2.54 -20.88
N GLN A 77 -17.93 -2.21 -20.05
CA GLN A 77 -18.54 -0.88 -19.93
C GLN A 77 -17.79 0.04 -18.95
N GLY A 78 -16.65 -0.39 -18.40
CA GLY A 78 -15.90 0.43 -17.45
C GLY A 78 -16.30 0.23 -15.99
N GLN A 79 -17.21 -0.70 -15.68
CA GLN A 79 -17.65 -0.91 -14.30
C GLN A 79 -16.62 -1.67 -13.48
N VAL A 80 -16.57 -1.35 -12.19
CA VAL A 80 -15.78 -2.09 -11.20
C VAL A 80 -16.71 -2.98 -10.38
N ILE A 81 -16.44 -4.28 -10.37
CA ILE A 81 -17.21 -5.28 -9.62
C ILE A 81 -16.28 -6.00 -8.65
N LEU A 82 -16.66 -6.03 -7.38
CA LEU A 82 -15.93 -6.77 -6.36
C LEU A 82 -16.90 -7.70 -5.65
N ASP A 83 -16.43 -8.91 -5.37
CA ASP A 83 -17.13 -9.84 -4.49
C ASP A 83 -17.27 -9.22 -3.09
N PRO A 84 -18.41 -9.35 -2.37
CA PRO A 84 -18.62 -8.70 -1.08
C PRO A 84 -17.51 -8.94 -0.02
N PRO A 85 -16.92 -10.15 0.11
CA PRO A 85 -15.78 -10.37 1.00
C PRO A 85 -14.59 -9.49 0.67
N LEU A 86 -14.38 -9.20 -0.62
CA LEU A 86 -13.27 -8.40 -1.14
C LEU A 86 -13.58 -6.90 -1.09
N ALA A 87 -14.86 -6.51 -1.17
CA ALA A 87 -15.30 -5.12 -1.03
C ALA A 87 -14.93 -4.53 0.33
N THR A 88 -14.93 -5.35 1.39
CA THR A 88 -14.50 -4.95 2.74
C THR A 88 -13.11 -4.33 2.73
N PHE A 89 -12.23 -4.70 1.81
CA PHE A 89 -10.86 -4.17 1.71
C PHE A 89 -10.74 -2.83 0.99
N MET A 90 -11.74 -2.44 0.20
CA MET A 90 -11.79 -1.07 -0.32
C MET A 90 -12.08 -0.07 0.81
N PHE A 91 -12.86 -0.50 1.80
CA PHE A 91 -13.36 0.34 2.89
C PHE A 91 -12.65 0.10 4.23
N ALA A 92 -11.94 -1.02 4.39
CA ALA A 92 -11.02 -1.24 5.49
C ALA A 92 -9.89 -0.22 5.34
N GLY A 93 -9.89 0.79 6.22
CA GLY A 93 -8.85 1.80 6.27
C GLY A 93 -7.46 1.17 6.22
N LYS A 94 -6.52 1.87 5.57
CA LYS A 94 -5.11 1.49 5.38
C LYS A 94 -4.64 0.50 6.47
N PRO A 95 -4.02 -0.63 6.13
CA PRO A 95 -3.58 -1.62 7.11
C PRO A 95 -2.83 -0.90 8.23
N GLU A 96 -3.47 -0.86 9.39
CA GLU A 96 -3.04 -0.05 10.51
C GLU A 96 -1.69 -0.60 10.95
N CYS A 97 -0.63 0.21 10.83
CA CYS A 97 0.67 -0.19 11.34
C CYS A 97 0.57 -0.19 12.87
N PRO A 98 0.69 -1.35 13.55
CA PRO A 98 0.53 -1.41 15.01
C PRO A 98 1.52 -0.51 15.73
N PHE A 99 2.71 -0.34 15.17
CA PHE A 99 3.70 0.63 15.63
C PHE A 99 3.19 2.07 15.55
N LEU A 100 2.68 2.53 14.39
CA LEU A 100 2.17 3.89 14.23
C LEU A 100 0.97 4.17 15.14
N LYS A 101 0.16 3.16 15.46
CA LYS A 101 -0.94 3.27 16.44
C LYS A 101 -0.49 3.49 17.88
N GLN A 102 0.69 2.97 18.24
CA GLN A 102 1.26 3.11 19.58
C GLN A 102 1.97 4.46 19.77
N LEU A 103 2.16 5.23 18.70
CA LEU A 103 2.79 6.53 18.77
C LEU A 103 1.82 7.59 19.26
N THR A 104 2.31 8.44 20.15
CA THR A 104 1.65 9.68 20.55
C THR A 104 1.68 10.69 19.41
N THR A 105 0.84 11.72 19.48
CA THR A 105 0.83 12.81 18.50
C THR A 105 2.21 13.45 18.31
N ARG A 106 2.96 13.66 19.41
CA ARG A 106 4.33 14.23 19.31
C ARG A 106 5.34 13.27 18.69
N GLU A 107 5.26 11.98 18.99
CA GLU A 107 6.13 10.98 18.34
C GLU A 107 5.83 10.88 16.84
N LEU A 108 4.57 11.00 16.42
CA LEU A 108 4.18 11.03 15.00
C LEU A 108 4.71 12.26 14.26
N GLU A 109 4.62 13.45 14.86
CA GLU A 109 5.17 14.68 14.29
C GLU A 109 6.69 14.61 14.13
N ILE A 110 7.38 14.14 15.18
CA ILE A 110 8.83 13.92 15.15
C ILE A 110 9.20 12.90 14.08
N LEU A 111 8.45 11.79 13.98
CA LEU A 111 8.67 10.77 12.96
C LEU A 111 8.46 11.32 11.54
N SER A 112 7.46 12.18 11.35
CA SER A 112 7.20 12.83 10.07
C SER A 112 8.38 13.67 9.61
N LEU A 113 8.92 14.53 10.48
CA LEU A 113 10.09 15.35 10.16
C LEU A 113 11.36 14.50 10.00
N LEU A 114 11.54 13.49 10.84
CA LEU A 114 12.64 12.55 10.74
C LEU A 114 12.62 11.81 9.40
N SER A 115 11.45 11.41 8.91
CA SER A 115 11.29 10.73 7.62
C SER A 115 11.65 11.61 6.42
N GLN A 116 11.60 12.93 6.58
CA GLN A 116 12.04 13.91 5.59
C GLN A 116 13.56 14.17 5.64
N GLY A 117 14.27 13.55 6.59
CA GLY A 117 15.73 13.67 6.74
C GLY A 117 16.20 14.78 7.68
N TYR A 118 15.29 15.42 8.44
CA TYR A 118 15.69 16.45 9.39
C TYR A 118 16.53 15.89 10.55
N THR A 119 17.51 16.69 11.00
CA THR A 119 18.31 16.42 12.19
C THR A 119 17.51 16.68 13.47
N ASN A 120 17.96 16.18 14.61
CA ASN A 120 17.27 16.41 15.89
C ASN A 120 17.22 17.92 16.24
N SER A 121 18.27 18.68 15.90
CA SER A 121 18.31 20.13 16.10
C SER A 121 17.32 20.86 15.21
N SER A 122 17.19 20.48 13.94
CA SER A 122 16.17 21.03 13.05
C SER A 122 14.75 20.70 13.52
N ILE A 123 14.50 19.45 13.94
CA ILE A 123 13.20 19.02 14.48
C ILE A 123 12.84 19.82 15.73
N ALA A 124 13.79 19.98 16.65
CA ALA A 124 13.64 20.79 17.86
C ALA A 124 13.25 22.23 17.52
N GLY A 125 13.94 22.84 16.56
CA GLY A 125 13.62 24.18 16.07
C GLY A 125 12.22 24.28 15.45
N THR A 126 11.84 23.31 14.60
CA THR A 126 10.52 23.29 13.95
C THR A 126 9.37 23.11 14.94
N LEU A 127 9.58 22.30 15.99
CA LEU A 127 8.53 21.99 16.98
C LEU A 127 8.58 22.90 18.22
N PHE A 128 9.51 23.86 18.27
CA PHE A 128 9.72 24.77 19.40
C PHE A 128 9.93 24.03 20.74
N ILE A 129 10.75 22.98 20.73
CA ILE A 129 11.11 22.18 21.92
C ILE A 129 12.62 21.99 22.00
N ASP A 130 13.12 21.55 23.15
CA ASP A 130 14.54 21.25 23.32
C ASP A 130 14.96 19.97 22.56
N ILE A 131 16.23 19.94 22.12
CA ILE A 131 16.85 18.78 21.45
C ILE A 131 16.75 17.53 22.34
N LYS A 132 16.93 17.68 23.66
CA LYS A 132 16.79 16.58 24.63
C LYS A 132 15.37 16.00 24.65
N THR A 133 14.36 16.84 24.48
CA THR A 133 12.95 16.42 24.42
C THR A 133 12.70 15.62 23.14
N VAL A 134 13.27 16.03 22.02
CA VAL A 134 13.24 15.25 20.77
C VAL A 134 13.90 13.88 20.98
N GLU A 135 15.09 13.82 21.57
CA GLU A 135 15.78 12.57 21.87
C GLU A 135 14.98 11.64 22.79
N HIS A 136 14.30 12.21 23.79
CA HIS A 136 13.42 11.46 24.68
C HIS A 136 12.27 10.80 23.92
N HIS A 137 11.57 11.56 23.07
CA HIS A 137 10.51 11.01 22.21
C HIS A 137 11.03 9.97 21.22
N LEU A 138 12.21 10.19 20.63
CA LEU A 138 12.85 9.22 19.73
C LEU A 138 13.16 7.90 20.45
N ASN A 139 13.70 7.97 21.67
CA ASN A 139 14.00 6.78 22.47
C ASN A 139 12.73 6.02 22.86
N SER A 140 11.67 6.72 23.28
CA SER A 140 10.36 6.12 23.53
C SER A 140 9.83 5.39 22.29
N MET A 141 9.89 6.04 21.13
CA MET A 141 9.49 5.45 19.86
C MET A 141 10.34 4.23 19.48
N TYR A 142 11.66 4.28 19.65
CA TYR A 142 12.54 3.16 19.34
C TYR A 142 12.30 1.95 20.24
N SER A 143 11.95 2.18 21.51
CA SER A 143 11.53 1.09 22.41
C SER A 143 10.25 0.40 21.92
N LYS A 144 9.28 1.18 21.41
CA LYS A 144 8.06 0.65 20.78
C LYS A 144 8.34 -0.09 19.47
N LEU A 145 9.36 0.30 18.71
CA LEU A 145 9.75 -0.39 17.48
C LEU A 145 10.46 -1.73 17.78
N LYS A 146 11.28 -1.77 18.84
CA LYS A 146 12.02 -2.96 19.28
C LYS A 146 11.15 -4.06 19.89
N SER A 147 9.89 -3.79 20.22
CA SER A 147 8.97 -4.86 20.64
C SER A 147 8.67 -5.84 19.50
N ASP A 148 8.97 -5.46 18.27
CA ASP A 148 8.88 -6.33 17.09
C ASP A 148 10.28 -6.93 16.79
N PRO A 149 10.44 -8.27 16.81
CA PRO A 149 11.73 -8.96 16.67
C PRO A 149 12.51 -8.61 15.39
N ASP A 150 11.79 -8.22 14.32
CA ASP A 150 12.36 -7.96 12.99
C ASP A 150 13.27 -6.72 12.93
N TYR A 151 13.27 -5.88 13.98
CA TYR A 151 14.01 -4.63 14.03
C TYR A 151 15.27 -4.68 14.91
N ASN A 152 15.58 -5.81 15.54
CA ASN A 152 16.75 -5.93 16.42
C ASN A 152 18.10 -5.87 15.69
N THR A 153 18.13 -6.17 14.38
CA THR A 153 19.35 -6.19 13.55
C THR A 153 19.48 -4.97 12.64
N LYS A 154 18.53 -4.02 12.69
CA LYS A 154 18.46 -2.87 11.77
C LYS A 154 18.64 -1.55 12.50
N HIS A 155 19.05 -0.51 11.77
CA HIS A 155 19.17 0.83 12.34
C HIS A 155 17.78 1.46 12.57
N LEU A 156 17.38 1.59 13.83
CA LEU A 156 16.03 2.00 14.24
C LEU A 156 15.55 3.30 13.60
N ARG A 157 16.42 4.32 13.48
CA ARG A 157 16.09 5.59 12.81
C ARG A 157 15.63 5.38 11.37
N VAL A 158 16.39 4.58 10.63
CA VAL A 158 16.13 4.32 9.20
C VAL A 158 14.91 3.42 9.05
N SER A 159 14.77 2.41 9.91
CA SER A 159 13.61 1.54 9.94
C SER A 159 12.31 2.31 10.23
N ALA A 160 12.30 3.18 11.24
CA ALA A 160 11.15 4.01 11.57
C ALA A 160 10.77 4.94 10.41
N ALA A 161 11.77 5.63 9.82
CA ALA A 161 11.57 6.50 8.67
C ALA A 161 10.97 5.73 7.48
N ARG A 162 11.54 4.58 7.13
CA ARG A 162 11.10 3.76 5.99
C ARG A 162 9.66 3.28 6.21
N LEU A 163 9.36 2.75 7.39
CA LEU A 163 8.02 2.26 7.74
C LEU A 163 6.96 3.37 7.66
N TYR A 164 7.29 4.58 8.14
CA TYR A 164 6.41 5.74 8.02
C TYR A 164 6.13 6.09 6.55
N LEU A 165 7.17 6.16 5.72
CA LEU A 165 7.01 6.53 4.31
C LEU A 165 6.33 5.43 3.47
N GLU A 166 6.53 4.16 3.81
CA GLU A 166 5.83 3.01 3.19
C GLU A 166 4.32 3.17 3.41
N LYS A 167 3.91 3.57 4.63
CA LYS A 167 2.49 3.73 5.00
C LYS A 167 1.87 5.05 4.54
N MET A 168 2.67 6.10 4.41
CA MET A 168 2.23 7.38 3.84
C MET A 168 2.25 7.39 2.30
N GLY A 169 2.72 6.32 1.66
CA GLY A 169 2.71 6.16 0.20
C GLY A 169 3.79 6.97 -0.53
N THR A 170 4.78 7.51 0.18
CA THR A 170 5.75 8.46 -0.36
C THR A 170 7.02 7.79 -0.90
N LEU A 171 7.28 6.51 -0.55
CA LEU A 171 8.43 5.77 -1.11
C LEU A 171 8.23 5.34 -2.57
N TYR A 172 6.99 5.15 -3.02
CA TYR A 172 6.71 4.74 -4.40
C TYR A 172 6.78 5.88 -5.42
N GLN A 173 6.75 7.16 -4.98
CA GLN A 173 6.81 8.28 -5.93
C GLN A 173 8.23 8.59 -6.42
N LYS A 174 9.27 8.09 -5.76
CA LYS A 174 10.65 8.48 -6.10
C LYS A 174 11.33 7.59 -7.14
N GLU A 175 10.97 6.31 -7.24
CA GLU A 175 11.54 5.40 -8.24
C GLU A 175 11.10 5.75 -9.68
N GLU A 176 9.86 6.19 -9.88
CA GLU A 176 9.40 6.69 -11.19
C GLU A 176 10.05 8.02 -11.60
N SER A 177 10.44 8.86 -10.63
CA SER A 177 11.10 10.14 -10.91
C SER A 177 12.57 10.00 -11.29
N LEU A 178 13.26 8.97 -10.80
CA LEU A 178 14.66 8.69 -11.16
C LEU A 178 14.77 8.00 -12.54
N ALA A 179 13.77 7.20 -12.93
CA ALA A 179 13.71 6.59 -14.25
C ALA A 179 13.53 7.61 -15.41
N ARG A 180 13.00 8.81 -15.12
CA ARG A 180 12.77 9.86 -16.13
C ARG A 180 13.93 10.84 -16.31
N VAL A 181 14.93 10.83 -15.42
CA VAL A 181 16.08 11.76 -15.49
C VAL A 181 17.29 11.16 -16.21
N GLY A 182 17.36 9.83 -16.37
CA GLY A 182 18.45 9.15 -17.07
C GLY A 182 18.33 9.07 -18.61
N ALA A 183 17.29 9.66 -19.20
CA ALA A 183 17.02 9.60 -20.64
C ALA A 183 17.11 10.98 -21.32
N ARG A 184 18.19 11.72 -21.05
CA ARG A 184 18.57 12.91 -21.83
C ARG A 184 20.05 12.91 -22.11
#